data_AF-A0A841CW36-F1
#
_entry.id   AF-A0A841CW36-F1
#
_cell.length_a   1.000
_cell.length_b   1.000
_cell.length_c   1.000
_cell.angle_alpha   90.00
_cell.angle_beta   90.00
_cell.angle_gamma   90.00
#
_symmetry.space_group_name_H-M   'P 1'
#
loop_
_entity.id
_entity.type
_entity.pdbx_description
1 polymer ?
#
loop_
_entity_poly.entity_id
_entity_poly.type
_entity_poly.pdbx_seq_one_letter_code
_entity_poly.pdbx_strand_id
1 'polypeptide(L)'
;MLCKQNAGFESMKSEQGKNNRSLFVREVPEEVHAALRVRAAAEGMSVSAYVLRLLTGETSTPTVAEVFARRREPVRLTNEDILSAIHEGRR
;
A
#
# COMPACT_ATOMS: atom_id res chain seq x y z
N MET A 1 4.95 32.49 22.10
CA MET A 1 5.03 32.54 20.62
C MET A 1 4.19 31.40 20.09
N LEU A 2 2.90 31.66 19.85
CA LEU A 2 1.95 30.67 19.33
C LEU A 2 2.03 30.67 17.81
N CYS A 3 2.42 29.55 17.20
CA CYS A 3 2.03 29.24 15.84
C CYS A 3 0.84 28.28 15.89
N LYS A 4 -0.35 28.89 15.86
CA LYS A 4 -1.57 28.25 15.40
C LYS A 4 -1.39 27.94 13.92
N GLN A 5 -1.68 26.71 13.51
CA GLN A 5 -2.38 26.33 12.28
C GLN A 5 -2.25 24.81 12.12
N ASN A 6 -3.38 24.12 12.28
CA ASN A 6 -3.74 22.95 11.48
C ASN A 6 -5.27 22.80 11.64
N ALA A 7 -5.97 23.84 11.19
CA ALA A 7 -7.39 23.76 10.88
C ALA A 7 -7.50 23.21 9.46
N GLY A 8 -8.34 22.19 9.26
CA GLY A 8 -8.83 21.82 7.93
C GLY A 8 -8.36 20.50 7.34
N PHE A 9 -8.29 19.42 8.14
CA PHE A 9 -8.34 18.06 7.58
C PHE A 9 -9.65 17.33 7.94
N GLU A 10 -10.71 18.10 8.18
CA GLU A 10 -12.07 17.59 8.33
C GLU A 10 -12.84 17.82 7.03
N SER A 11 -12.87 16.80 6.17
CA SER A 11 -14.01 16.42 5.32
C SER A 11 -13.51 15.62 4.15
N MET A 12 -13.51 14.29 4.28
CA MET A 12 -14.02 13.40 3.24
C MET A 12 -13.88 11.94 3.67
N LYS A 13 -15.02 11.26 3.61
CA LYS A 13 -15.22 9.81 3.34
C LYS A 13 -15.49 8.90 4.55
N SER A 14 -16.80 8.77 4.78
CA SER A 14 -17.57 7.51 4.72
C SER A 14 -17.14 6.35 5.63
N GLU A 15 -18.00 6.07 6.62
CA GLU A 15 -18.52 4.73 6.95
C GLU A 15 -17.55 3.55 6.79
N GLN A 16 -16.47 3.53 7.56
CA GLN A 16 -15.70 2.31 7.77
C GLN A 16 -15.72 1.96 9.25
N GLY A 17 -16.30 0.80 9.55
CA GLY A 17 -16.49 0.26 10.89
C GLY A 17 -15.19 0.23 11.70
N LYS A 18 -15.30 0.68 12.96
CA LYS A 18 -14.21 0.88 13.90
C LYS A 18 -13.44 -0.42 14.20
N ASN A 19 -12.35 -0.63 13.49
CA ASN A 19 -11.21 -1.40 13.99
C ASN A 19 -10.03 -0.44 14.11
N ASN A 20 -10.02 0.41 15.13
CA ASN A 20 -8.96 1.41 15.31
C ASN A 20 -7.65 0.72 15.73
N ARG A 21 -6.92 0.17 14.76
CA ARG A 21 -5.56 -0.38 14.93
C ARG A 21 -4.54 0.72 14.66
N SER A 22 -4.35 1.60 15.65
CA SER A 22 -3.27 2.59 15.60
C SER A 22 -1.92 1.88 15.79
N LEU A 23 -0.98 2.12 14.86
CA LEU A 23 0.38 1.58 14.89
C LEU A 23 1.35 2.68 15.35
N PHE A 24 2.11 2.40 16.41
CA PHE A 24 3.17 3.29 16.90
C PHE A 24 4.53 2.65 16.63
N VAL A 25 5.36 3.32 15.84
CA VAL A 25 6.75 2.92 15.60
C VAL A 25 7.62 3.56 16.68
N ARG A 26 8.36 2.75 17.44
CA ARG A 26 9.29 3.21 18.48
C ARG A 26 10.71 3.25 17.92
N GLU A 27 11.52 4.15 18.47
CA GLU A 27 12.97 4.23 18.21
C GLU A 27 13.33 4.47 16.74
N VAL A 28 12.66 5.44 16.10
CA VAL A 28 13.04 5.89 14.76
C VAL A 28 14.27 6.80 14.89
N PRO A 29 15.40 6.49 14.23
CA PRO A 29 16.54 7.40 14.18
C PRO A 29 16.14 8.74 13.59
N GLU A 30 16.70 9.83 14.12
CA GLU A 30 16.30 11.19 13.73
C GLU A 30 16.53 11.43 12.22
N GLU A 31 17.58 10.85 11.66
CA GLU A 31 17.93 10.94 10.25
C GLU A 31 16.83 10.32 9.36
N VAL A 32 16.27 9.18 9.81
CA VAL A 32 15.18 8.49 9.10
C VAL A 32 13.89 9.29 9.20
N HIS A 33 13.58 9.81 10.39
CA HIS A 33 12.40 10.63 10.60
C HIS A 33 12.46 11.94 9.77
N ALA A 34 13.62 12.59 9.72
CA ALA A 34 13.84 13.78 8.91
C ALA A 34 13.65 13.50 7.41
N ALA A 35 14.22 12.40 6.90
CA ALA A 35 14.05 12.00 5.50
C ALA A 35 12.58 11.73 5.15
N LEU A 36 11.85 11.03 6.03
CA LEU A 36 10.42 10.76 5.85
C LEU A 36 9.61 12.06 5.82
N ARG A 37 9.92 13.02 6.70
CA ARG A 37 9.25 14.31 6.75
C ARG A 37 9.44 15.13 5.47
N VAL A 38 10.66 15.15 4.92
CA VAL A 38 10.94 15.85 3.66
C VAL A 38 10.14 15.25 2.51
N ARG A 39 10.10 13.91 2.39
CA ARG A 39 9.34 13.22 1.34
C ARG A 39 7.84 13.40 1.50
N ALA A 40 7.33 13.33 2.73
CA ALA A 40 5.92 13.58 3.02
C ALA A 40 5.51 15.01 2.65
N ALA A 41 6.34 16.01 2.99
CA ALA A 41 6.09 17.40 2.63
C ALA A 41 6.11 17.63 1.10
N ALA A 42 7.01 16.96 0.36
CA ALA A 42 7.06 17.03 -1.09
C ALA A 42 5.78 16.51 -1.76
N GLU A 43 5.09 15.56 -1.11
CA GLU A 43 3.81 15.00 -1.57
C GLU A 43 2.58 15.68 -0.94
N GLY A 44 2.77 16.71 -0.10
CA GLY A 44 1.68 17.40 0.60
C GLY A 44 0.98 16.53 1.66
N MET A 45 1.65 15.49 2.16
CA MET A 45 1.12 14.53 3.11
C MET A 45 1.68 14.74 4.52
N SER A 46 0.92 14.33 5.54
CA SER A 46 1.49 14.16 6.89
C SER A 46 2.43 12.95 6.91
N VAL A 47 3.41 12.93 7.83
CA VAL A 47 4.37 11.81 7.96
C VAL A 47 3.64 10.49 8.20
N SER A 48 2.63 10.48 9.07
CA SER A 48 1.84 9.28 9.35
C SER A 48 1.07 8.78 8.13
N ALA A 49 0.50 9.69 7.32
CA ALA A 49 -0.20 9.32 6.08
C ALA A 49 0.78 8.78 5.03
N TYR A 50 1.97 9.38 4.91
CA TYR A 50 3.02 8.93 4.03
C TYR A 50 3.52 7.52 4.38
N VAL A 51 3.76 7.25 5.68
CA VAL A 51 4.16 5.92 6.15
C VAL A 51 3.07 4.89 5.91
N LEU A 52 1.80 5.25 6.16
CA LEU A 52 0.67 4.36 5.86
C LEU A 52 0.60 4.02 4.38
N ARG A 53 0.81 5.00 3.49
CA ARG A 53 0.86 4.78 2.04
C ARG A 53 1.98 3.81 1.66
N LEU A 54 3.17 3.96 2.24
CA LEU A 54 4.28 3.03 2.03
C LEU A 54 3.92 1.62 2.48
N LEU A 55 3.42 1.45 3.71
CA LEU A 55 3.02 0.14 4.25
C LEU A 55 1.89 -0.50 3.43
N THR A 56 0.96 0.31 2.91
CA THR A 56 -0.11 -0.17 2.03
C THR A 56 0.45 -0.64 0.70
N GLY A 57 1.42 0.08 0.12
CA GLY A 57 2.12 -0.35 -1.09
C GLY A 57 2.87 -1.67 -0.89
N GLU A 58 3.65 -1.79 0.19
CA GLU A 58 4.37 -3.01 0.53
C GLU A 58 3.44 -4.21 0.72
N THR A 59 2.32 -4.03 1.43
CA THR A 59 1.35 -5.10 1.70
C THR A 59 0.40 -5.41 0.54
N SER A 60 0.27 -4.52 -0.44
CA SER A 60 -0.56 -4.75 -1.63
C SER A 60 0.03 -5.80 -2.57
N THR A 61 1.35 -6.00 -2.50
CA THR A 61 2.05 -7.01 -3.30
C THR A 61 2.27 -8.24 -2.43
N PRO A 62 1.67 -9.41 -2.76
CA PRO A 62 1.94 -10.63 -2.01
C PRO A 62 3.44 -10.94 -2.15
N THR A 63 4.09 -11.23 -1.05
CA THR A 63 5.50 -11.61 -1.08
C THR A 63 5.68 -12.89 -1.89
N VAL A 64 6.84 -13.08 -2.52
CA VAL A 64 7.13 -14.29 -3.30
C VAL A 64 6.88 -15.56 -2.47
N ALA A 65 7.24 -15.52 -1.18
CA ALA A 65 6.96 -16.60 -0.23
C ALA A 65 5.45 -16.86 -0.04
N GLU A 66 4.63 -15.81 0.07
CA GLU A 66 3.17 -15.93 0.15
C GLU A 66 2.55 -16.41 -1.16
N VAL A 67 3.10 -16.02 -2.31
CA VAL A 67 2.68 -16.50 -3.63
C VAL A 67 2.95 -18.01 -3.77
N PHE A 68 4.11 -18.49 -3.32
CA PHE A 68 4.41 -19.93 -3.31
C PHE A 68 3.63 -20.70 -2.23
N ALA A 69 3.33 -20.06 -1.10
CA ALA A 69 2.49 -20.64 -0.05
C ALA A 69 1.01 -20.74 -0.45
N ARG A 70 0.54 -19.86 -1.33
CA ARG A 70 -0.73 -20.05 -2.05
C ARG A 70 -0.57 -21.28 -2.95
N ARG A 71 -0.98 -22.44 -2.45
CA ARG A 71 -1.27 -23.62 -3.27
C ARG A 71 -2.37 -23.25 -4.24
N ARG A 72 -2.00 -22.70 -5.39
CA ARG A 72 -2.90 -22.63 -6.54
C ARG A 72 -3.07 -24.07 -7.00
N GLU A 73 -4.30 -24.54 -7.10
CA GLU A 73 -4.57 -25.81 -7.75
C GLU A 73 -3.94 -25.74 -9.15
N PRO A 74 -3.07 -26.70 -9.53
CA PRO A 74 -2.37 -26.61 -10.79
C PRO A 74 -3.40 -26.52 -11.91
N VAL A 75 -3.40 -25.40 -12.64
CA VAL A 75 -4.28 -25.22 -13.78
C VAL A 75 -3.86 -26.24 -14.83
N ARG A 76 -4.75 -27.18 -15.14
CA ARG A 76 -4.55 -28.18 -16.19
C ARG A 76 -4.80 -27.50 -17.53
N LEU A 77 -3.77 -26.87 -18.08
CA LEU A 77 -3.79 -26.36 -19.45
C LEU A 77 -3.17 -27.40 -20.37
N THR A 78 -3.85 -27.69 -21.46
CA THR A 78 -3.27 -28.44 -22.58
C THR A 78 -2.59 -27.48 -23.54
N ASN A 79 -1.73 -28.02 -24.40
CA ASN A 79 -1.12 -27.21 -25.47
C ASN A 79 -2.19 -26.64 -26.41
N GLU A 80 -3.32 -27.33 -26.57
CA GLU A 80 -4.42 -26.90 -27.40
C GLU A 80 -5.13 -25.67 -26.83
N ASP A 81 -5.29 -25.59 -25.51
CA ASP A 81 -5.84 -24.40 -24.82
C ASP A 81 -4.98 -23.15 -25.06
N ILE A 82 -3.65 -23.33 -25.06
CA ILE A 82 -2.69 -22.23 -25.29
C ILE A 82 -2.78 -21.76 -26.76
N LEU A 83 -2.80 -22.70 -27.70
CA LEU A 83 -2.91 -22.38 -29.13
C LEU A 83 -4.23 -21.68 -29.44
N SER A 84 -5.34 -22.15 -28.85
CA SER A 84 -6.66 -21.53 -28.99
C SER A 84 -6.65 -20.07 -28.52
N ALA A 85 -6.10 -19.79 -27.33
CA ALA A 85 -6.01 -18.43 -26.80
C ALA A 85 -5.16 -17.48 -27.68
N ILE A 86 -4.06 -17.99 -28.26
CA ILE A 86 -3.21 -17.21 -29.18
C ILE A 86 -3.96 -16.93 -30.49
N HIS A 87 -4.71 -17.90 -31.02
CA HIS A 87 -5.50 -17.72 -32.22
C HIS A 87 -6.65 -16.73 -32.03
N GLU A 88 -7.31 -16.75 -30.87
CA GLU A 88 -8.38 -15.83 -30.52
C GLU A 88 -7.89 -14.38 -30.41
N GLY A 89 -6.70 -14.13 -29.86
CA GLY A 89 -6.11 -12.79 -29.79
C GLY A 89 -5.59 -12.21 -31.12
N ARG A 90 -5.56 -13.01 -32.20
CA ARG A 90 -5.13 -12.58 -33.54
C ARG A 90 -6.28 -12.32 -34.51
N ARG A 91 -7.53 -12.61 -34.11
CA ARG A 91 -8.73 -12.42 -34.93
C ARG A 91 -9.35 -11.06 -34.65
#